data_AF-A0A660YRY8-F1
#
_entry.id   AF-A0A660YRY8-F1
#
_cell.length_a   1.000
_cell.length_b   1.000
_cell.length_c   1.000
_cell.angle_alpha   90.00
_cell.angle_beta   90.00
_cell.angle_gamma   90.00
#
_symmetry.space_group_name_H-M   'P 1'
#
loop_
_entity.id
_entity.type
_entity.pdbx_description
1 polymer ?
#
loop_
_entity_poly.entity_id
_entity_poly.type
_entity_poly.pdbx_seq_one_letter_code
_entity_poly.pdbx_strand_id
1 'polypeptide(L)'
;RPEICGEFHDDFRELVECVVQAVEAIVLSARAFFKDITAVADHMHKVSYWETESDKISTRLQKAIFSREDLGLSHKMQLRDFTRHVDEIADVAEDVADRLSIYVIKRSL
;
A
#
# COMPACT_ATOMS: atom_id res chain seq x y z
N ARG A 1 -25.60 -0.14 5.23
CA ARG A 1 -24.22 -0.69 5.12
C ARG A 1 -23.64 -0.11 3.84
N PRO A 2 -22.36 0.30 3.81
CA PRO A 2 -21.77 0.81 2.58
C PRO A 2 -21.84 -0.26 1.49
N GLU A 3 -22.20 0.15 0.27
CA GLU A 3 -22.29 -0.72 -0.89
C GLU A 3 -21.05 -0.49 -1.76
N ILE A 4 -20.30 -1.57 -2.00
CA ILE A 4 -19.21 -1.57 -2.98
C ILE A 4 -19.77 -2.23 -4.23
N CYS A 5 -19.79 -1.50 -5.34
CA CYS A 5 -20.27 -2.03 -6.62
C CYS A 5 -19.43 -3.23 -7.05
N GLY A 6 -20.09 -4.28 -7.55
CA GLY A 6 -19.43 -5.55 -7.88
C GLY A 6 -18.25 -5.43 -8.85
N GLU A 7 -18.30 -4.46 -9.76
CA GLU A 7 -17.21 -4.17 -10.70
C GLU A 7 -15.90 -3.71 -10.03
N PHE A 8 -15.98 -3.13 -8.83
CA PHE A 8 -14.82 -2.65 -8.09
C PHE A 8 -14.23 -3.70 -7.16
N HIS A 9 -14.87 -4.86 -7.01
CA HIS A 9 -14.46 -5.87 -6.03
C HIS A 9 -13.07 -6.43 -6.33
N ASP A 10 -12.76 -6.64 -7.60
CA ASP A 10 -11.46 -7.20 -8.00
C ASP A 10 -10.34 -6.18 -7.83
N ASP A 11 -10.55 -4.91 -8.20
CA ASP A 11 -9.60 -3.82 -7.93
C ASP A 11 -9.35 -3.63 -6.43
N PHE A 12 -10.40 -3.67 -5.61
CA PHE A 12 -10.23 -3.59 -4.14
C PHE A 12 -9.47 -4.80 -3.58
N ARG A 13 -9.69 -6.00 -4.13
CA ARG A 13 -8.97 -7.20 -3.70
C ARG A 13 -7.50 -7.10 -4.07
N GLU A 14 -7.20 -6.68 -5.30
CA GLU A 14 -5.83 -6.45 -5.78
C GLU A 14 -5.11 -5.39 -4.91
N LEU A 15 -5.79 -4.28 -4.59
CA LEU A 15 -5.26 -3.24 -3.71
C LEU A 15 -4.92 -3.78 -2.32
N VAL A 16 -5.83 -4.56 -1.72
CA VAL A 16 -5.60 -5.18 -0.41
C VAL A 16 -4.43 -6.17 -0.47
N GLU A 17 -4.29 -6.94 -1.55
CA GLU A 17 -3.17 -7.86 -1.75
C GLU A 17 -1.83 -7.11 -1.80
N CYS A 18 -1.72 -6.03 -2.58
CA CYS A 18 -0.51 -5.20 -2.64
C CYS A 18 -0.16 -4.61 -1.27
N VAL A 19 -1.13 -4.06 -0.55
CA VAL A 19 -0.94 -3.50 0.79
C VAL A 19 -0.46 -4.56 1.78
N VAL A 20 -1.03 -5.75 1.77
CA VAL A 20 -0.58 -6.87 2.61
C VAL A 20 0.87 -7.23 2.30
N GLN A 21 1.25 -7.25 1.02
CA GLN A 21 2.63 -7.53 0.61
C GLN A 21 3.61 -6.44 1.04
N ALA A 22 3.24 -5.16 0.99
CA ALA A 22 4.07 -4.06 1.51
C ALA A 22 4.32 -4.22 3.02
N VAL A 23 3.27 -4.52 3.79
CA VAL A 23 3.36 -4.77 5.24
C VAL A 23 4.22 -6.00 5.56
N GLU A 24 4.07 -7.09 4.80
CA GLU A 24 4.88 -8.29 4.99
C GLU A 24 6.37 -8.00 4.72
N ALA A 25 6.67 -7.26 3.64
CA ALA A 25 8.02 -6.88 3.30
C ALA A 25 8.70 -6.03 4.39
N ILE A 26 8.00 -5.04 4.97
CA ILE A 26 8.59 -4.23 6.05
C ILE A 26 8.79 -5.04 7.34
N VAL A 27 7.89 -5.98 7.66
CA VAL A 27 8.08 -6.90 8.80
C VAL A 27 9.33 -7.76 8.60
N LEU A 28 9.56 -8.28 7.39
CA LEU A 28 10.76 -9.04 7.07
C LEU A 28 12.03 -8.16 7.16
N SER A 29 11.97 -6.94 6.62
CA SER A 29 13.07 -5.97 6.69
C SER A 29 13.45 -5.62 8.13
N ALA A 30 12.45 -5.33 8.97
CA ALA A 30 12.64 -5.02 10.39
C ALA A 30 13.22 -6.22 11.16
N ARG A 31 12.84 -7.45 10.83
CA ARG A 31 13.44 -8.66 11.43
C ARG A 31 14.88 -8.88 10.97
N ALA A 32 15.14 -8.68 9.68
CA ALA A 32 16.48 -8.76 9.10
C ALA A 32 17.42 -7.75 9.77
N PHE A 33 16.95 -6.54 10.09
CA PHE A 33 17.75 -5.56 10.81
C PHE A 33 18.38 -6.14 12.09
N PHE A 34 17.71 -7.00 12.85
CA PHE A 34 18.32 -7.58 14.05
C PHE A 34 19.16 -8.84 13.82
N LYS A 35 18.95 -9.57 12.71
CA LYS A 35 19.51 -10.92 12.49
C LYS A 35 20.45 -11.04 11.31
N ASP A 36 20.19 -10.31 10.23
CA ASP A 36 20.94 -10.30 8.98
C ASP A 36 20.79 -8.93 8.31
N ILE A 37 21.77 -8.06 8.55
CA ILE A 37 21.73 -6.68 8.02
C ILE A 37 21.80 -6.63 6.49
N THR A 38 22.36 -7.65 5.84
CA THR A 38 22.54 -7.67 4.38
C THR A 38 21.22 -7.89 3.65
N ALA A 39 20.29 -8.62 4.26
CA ALA A 39 18.96 -8.87 3.72
C ALA A 39 17.98 -7.69 3.88
N VAL A 40 18.33 -6.66 4.65
CA VAL A 40 17.43 -5.52 4.94
C VAL A 40 17.08 -4.77 3.65
N ALA A 41 18.08 -4.49 2.82
CA ALA A 41 17.91 -3.73 1.57
C ALA A 41 16.98 -4.45 0.57
N ASP A 42 17.11 -5.77 0.44
CA ASP A 42 16.26 -6.57 -0.45
C ASP A 42 14.78 -6.51 -0.05
N HIS A 43 14.50 -6.57 1.26
CA HIS A 43 13.14 -6.44 1.76
C HIS A 43 12.61 -5.00 1.63
N MET A 44 13.45 -3.98 1.84
CA MET A 44 13.06 -2.58 1.64
C MET A 44 12.66 -2.29 0.20
N HIS A 45 13.40 -2.79 -0.79
CA HIS A 45 13.05 -2.62 -2.20
C HIS A 45 11.67 -3.21 -2.52
N LYS A 46 11.29 -4.31 -1.86
CA LYS A 46 9.95 -4.89 -2.01
C LYS A 46 8.86 -4.01 -1.41
N VAL A 47 9.11 -3.30 -0.32
CA VAL A 47 8.14 -2.36 0.26
C VAL A 47 7.79 -1.28 -0.76
N SER A 48 8.81 -0.58 -1.29
CA SER A 48 8.61 0.49 -2.28
C SER A 48 7.96 -0.03 -3.57
N TYR A 49 8.32 -1.24 -4.02
CA TYR A 49 7.62 -1.88 -5.15
C TYR A 49 6.11 -2.04 -4.89
N TRP A 50 5.73 -2.61 -3.73
CA TRP A 50 4.32 -2.87 -3.44
C TRP A 50 3.52 -1.62 -3.12
N GLU A 51 4.15 -0.60 -2.52
CA GLU A 51 3.57 0.75 -2.40
C GLU A 51 3.25 1.32 -3.79
N THR A 52 4.20 1.26 -4.72
CA THR A 52 3.98 1.83 -6.05
C THR A 52 2.92 1.07 -6.85
N GLU A 53 2.80 -0.25 -6.67
CA GLU A 53 1.68 -1.00 -7.25
C GLU A 53 0.34 -0.65 -6.58
N SER A 54 0.32 -0.42 -5.27
CA SER A 54 -0.86 0.05 -4.53
C SER A 54 -1.35 1.41 -5.06
N ASP A 55 -0.46 2.39 -5.22
CA ASP A 55 -0.81 3.72 -5.74
C ASP A 55 -1.39 3.66 -7.17
N LYS A 56 -0.84 2.79 -8.02
CA LYS A 56 -1.37 2.58 -9.38
C LYS A 56 -2.81 2.06 -9.35
N ILE A 57 -3.09 1.06 -8.51
CA ILE A 57 -4.42 0.47 -8.37
C ILE A 57 -5.37 1.49 -7.74
N SER A 58 -4.94 2.18 -6.69
CA SER A 58 -5.67 3.26 -6.02
C SER A 58 -6.09 4.35 -7.02
N THR A 59 -5.15 4.83 -7.82
CA THR A 59 -5.41 5.83 -8.87
C THR A 59 -6.37 5.32 -9.94
N ARG A 60 -6.19 4.07 -10.40
CA ARG A 60 -7.09 3.44 -11.39
C ARG A 60 -8.52 3.32 -10.85
N LEU A 61 -8.66 2.84 -9.63
CA LEU A 61 -9.93 2.62 -8.95
C LEU A 61 -10.67 3.94 -8.71
N GLN A 62 -9.96 4.97 -8.25
CA GLN A 62 -10.55 6.30 -8.09
C GLN A 62 -11.06 6.86 -9.43
N LYS A 63 -10.28 6.74 -10.52
CA LYS A 63 -10.74 7.15 -11.86
C LYS A 63 -12.00 6.41 -12.27
N ALA A 64 -12.05 5.09 -12.11
CA ALA A 64 -13.21 4.27 -12.44
C ALA A 64 -14.46 4.68 -11.65
N ILE A 65 -14.32 4.89 -10.33
CA ILE A 65 -15.39 5.36 -9.45
C ILE A 65 -15.96 6.70 -9.95
N PHE A 66 -15.11 7.67 -10.29
CA PHE A 66 -15.59 8.99 -10.72
C PHE A 66 -16.16 9.01 -12.14
N SER A 67 -15.73 8.08 -13.01
CA SER A 67 -16.26 7.91 -14.36
C SER A 67 -17.67 7.29 -14.43
N ARG A 68 -18.14 6.63 -13.36
CA ARG A 68 -19.49 6.04 -13.32
C ARG A 68 -20.58 7.11 -13.21
N GLU A 69 -21.44 7.23 -14.22
CA GLU A 69 -22.48 8.28 -14.26
C GLU A 69 -23.66 8.02 -13.30
N ASP A 70 -23.96 6.74 -13.03
CA ASP A 70 -25.09 6.29 -12.22
C ASP A 70 -24.81 6.28 -10.70
N LEU A 71 -23.57 6.55 -10.29
CA LEU A 71 -23.20 6.70 -8.89
C LEU A 71 -23.35 8.15 -8.43
N GLY A 72 -24.17 8.34 -7.38
CA GLY A 72 -24.26 9.62 -6.69
C GLY A 72 -22.92 10.04 -6.09
N LEU A 73 -22.67 11.35 -6.02
CA LEU A 73 -21.39 11.89 -5.53
C LEU A 73 -21.05 11.39 -4.12
N SER A 74 -22.03 11.26 -3.22
CA SER A 74 -21.81 10.73 -1.87
C SER A 74 -21.27 9.30 -1.87
N HIS A 75 -21.76 8.42 -2.75
CA HIS A 75 -21.23 7.08 -2.93
C HIS A 75 -19.81 7.10 -3.52
N LYS A 76 -19.57 7.94 -4.54
CA LYS A 76 -18.22 8.09 -5.12
C LYS A 76 -17.20 8.52 -4.07
N MET A 77 -17.57 9.49 -3.25
CA MET A 77 -16.76 9.99 -2.14
C MET A 77 -16.45 8.89 -1.12
N GLN A 78 -17.46 8.12 -0.71
CA GLN A 78 -17.28 7.00 0.23
C GLN A 78 -16.35 5.92 -0.34
N LEU A 79 -16.52 5.54 -1.61
CA LEU A 79 -15.66 4.54 -2.26
C LEU A 79 -14.23 5.04 -2.39
N ARG A 80 -14.03 6.29 -2.80
CA ARG A 80 -12.71 6.94 -2.85
C ARG A 80 -12.05 6.93 -1.46
N ASP A 81 -12.81 7.25 -0.42
CA ASP A 81 -12.27 7.26 0.94
C ASP A 81 -11.84 5.85 1.38
N PHE A 82 -12.60 4.81 1.03
CA PHE A 82 -12.15 3.42 1.26
C PHE A 82 -10.89 3.07 0.48
N THR A 83 -10.83 3.38 -0.80
CA THR A 83 -9.64 3.18 -1.63
C THR A 83 -8.41 3.82 -0.99
N ARG A 84 -8.53 5.10 -0.61
CA ARG A 84 -7.45 5.86 0.02
C ARG A 84 -7.02 5.29 1.37
N HIS A 85 -7.97 4.90 2.23
CA HIS A 85 -7.61 4.33 3.54
C HIS A 85 -6.91 2.97 3.43
N VAL A 86 -7.21 2.18 2.40
CA VAL A 86 -6.49 0.92 2.16
C VAL A 86 -5.07 1.22 1.67
N ASP A 87 -4.94 2.11 0.70
CA ASP A 87 -3.67 2.55 0.10
C ASP A 87 -2.70 3.18 1.13
N GLU A 88 -3.22 4.00 2.06
CA GLU A 88 -2.46 4.61 3.16
C GLU A 88 -1.68 3.60 4.02
N ILE A 89 -2.09 2.33 4.05
CA ILE A 89 -1.37 1.31 4.82
C ILE A 89 -0.03 0.98 4.14
N ALA A 90 0.04 0.97 2.80
CA ALA A 90 1.28 0.76 2.07
C ALA A 90 2.22 1.98 2.20
N ASP A 91 1.67 3.19 2.14
CA ASP A 91 2.41 4.45 2.39
C ASP A 91 3.06 4.42 3.79
N VAL A 92 2.30 4.05 4.84
CA VAL A 92 2.86 3.89 6.19
C VAL A 92 3.95 2.81 6.25
N ALA A 93 3.83 1.72 5.48
CA ALA A 93 4.87 0.69 5.41
C ALA A 93 6.16 1.22 4.77
N GLU A 94 6.05 2.03 3.71
CA GLU A 94 7.18 2.69 3.06
C GLU A 94 7.85 3.70 4.01
N ASP A 95 7.06 4.53 4.70
CA ASP A 95 7.51 5.48 5.72
C ASP A 95 8.37 4.81 6.81
N VAL A 96 7.98 3.61 7.22
CA VAL A 96 8.73 2.80 8.18
C VAL A 96 10.01 2.23 7.56
N ALA A 97 9.96 1.81 6.29
CA ALA A 97 11.14 1.36 5.54
C ALA A 97 12.17 2.48 5.43
N ASP A 98 11.76 3.69 5.06
CA ASP A 98 12.63 4.86 4.94
C ASP A 98 13.34 5.18 6.25
N ARG A 99 12.64 5.14 7.38
CA ARG A 99 13.27 5.30 8.71
C ARG A 99 14.25 4.18 9.01
N LEU A 100 13.93 2.95 8.63
CA LEU A 100 14.82 1.80 8.81
C LEU A 100 16.12 1.95 8.01
N SER A 101 16.10 2.52 6.80
CA SER A 101 17.33 2.79 6.03
C SER A 101 18.32 3.66 6.80
N ILE A 102 17.82 4.69 7.48
CA ILE A 102 18.64 5.60 8.28
C ILE A 102 19.30 4.83 9.43
N TYR A 103 18.58 3.90 10.06
CA TYR A 103 19.12 3.06 11.13
C TYR A 103 20.19 2.09 10.62
N VAL A 104 20.02 1.51 9.43
CA VAL A 104 21.02 0.64 8.79
C VAL A 104 22.32 1.40 8.53
N ILE A 105 22.22 2.62 7.98
CA ILE A 105 23.39 3.48 7.74
C ILE A 105 24.10 3.79 9.05
N LYS A 106 23.35 4.21 10.08
CA LYS A 106 23.92 4.53 11.40
C LYS A 106 24.58 3.35 12.09
N ARG A 107 24.10 2.12 11.84
CA ARG A 107 24.69 0.90 12.42
C ARG A 107 25.94 0.43 11.68
N SER A 108 26.11 0.83 10.42
CA SER A 108 27.25 0.45 9.58
C SER A 108 28.45 1.40 9.72
N LEU A 109 28.28 2.50 10.46
CA LEU A 109 29.32 3.47 10.84
C LEU A 109 29.91 3.12 12.20
#